data_AF-A0A1B1Q2Q6-F1
#
_entry.id   AF-A0A1B1Q2Q6-F1
#
_cell.length_a   1.000
_cell.length_b   1.000
_cell.length_c   1.000
_cell.angle_alpha   90.00
_cell.angle_beta   90.00
_cell.angle_gamma   90.00
#
_symmetry.space_group_name_H-M   'P 1'
#
loop_
_entity.id
_entity.type
_entity.pdbx_description
1 polymer ?
#
loop_
_entity_poly.entity_id
_entity_poly.type
_entity_poly.pdbx_seq_one_letter_code
_entity_poly.pdbx_strand_id
1 'polypeptide(L)'
;MSTCWIIAGRTYLKLIDRLRSDGWHTVLFYLALPSVELSKMRVAERVTNGGHNIPVSDIERRFPRSLRNLFEEYSYRADHCLCFMNDGSTPILVFEQKRTSRNVLHKEYYQMLLKESYS
;
A
#
# COMPACT_ATOMS: atom_id res chain seq x y z
N MET A 1 16.04 -11.57 -1.05
CA MET A 1 16.13 -10.31 -1.82
C MET A 1 14.72 -9.77 -2.01
N SER A 2 14.25 -8.89 -1.13
CA SER A 2 12.89 -8.33 -1.21
C SER A 2 12.98 -6.92 -1.77
N THR A 3 12.76 -6.77 -3.07
CA THR A 3 12.62 -5.46 -3.72
C THR A 3 11.28 -4.84 -3.30
N CYS A 4 11.28 -4.00 -2.28
CA CYS A 4 10.12 -3.19 -1.92
C CYS A 4 10.00 -2.03 -2.91
N TRP A 5 9.27 -2.29 -3.99
CA TRP A 5 8.78 -1.26 -4.91
C TRP A 5 7.60 -0.57 -4.24
N ILE A 6 7.68 0.75 -4.05
CA ILE A 6 6.51 1.55 -3.68
C ILE A 6 5.63 1.65 -4.93
N ILE A 7 4.53 0.91 -4.95
CA ILE A 7 3.51 1.02 -6.00
C ILE A 7 2.72 2.32 -5.75
N ALA A 8 3.26 3.44 -6.23
CA ALA A 8 2.59 4.75 -6.18
C ALA A 8 1.89 5.12 -7.50
N GLY A 9 2.06 4.30 -8.54
CA GLY A 9 1.44 4.50 -9.84
C GLY A 9 0.06 3.86 -9.94
N ARG A 10 -0.72 4.34 -10.91
CA ARG A 10 -2.04 3.80 -11.29
C ARG A 10 -1.95 2.77 -12.42
N THR A 11 -0.73 2.37 -12.81
CA THR A 11 -0.46 1.52 -13.97
C THR A 11 -1.22 0.21 -13.94
N TYR A 12 -1.36 -0.39 -12.74
CA TYR A 12 -2.03 -1.68 -12.58
C TYR A 12 -3.56 -1.59 -12.56
N LEU A 13 -4.17 -0.40 -12.49
CA LEU A 13 -5.63 -0.28 -12.51
C LEU A 13 -6.20 -0.84 -13.83
N LYS A 14 -5.57 -0.51 -14.97
CA LYS A 14 -5.98 -1.05 -16.28
C LYS A 14 -5.84 -2.57 -16.36
N LEU A 15 -4.83 -3.13 -15.69
CA LEU A 15 -4.65 -4.58 -15.63
C LEU A 15 -5.74 -5.24 -14.79
N ILE A 16 -6.08 -4.66 -13.63
CA ILE A 16 -7.17 -5.15 -12.77
C ILE A 16 -8.49 -5.13 -13.56
N ASP A 17 -8.80 -4.02 -14.24
CA ASP A 17 -10.03 -3.89 -15.03
C ASP A 17 -10.11 -4.95 -16.14
N ARG A 18 -9.01 -5.19 -16.85
CA ARG A 18 -8.91 -6.24 -17.88
C ARG A 18 -9.08 -7.65 -17.29
N LEU A 19 -8.39 -7.96 -16.20
CA LEU A 19 -8.49 -9.28 -15.58
C LEU A 19 -9.93 -9.56 -15.13
N ARG A 20 -10.61 -8.55 -14.59
CA ARG A 20 -12.03 -8.66 -14.23
C ARG A 20 -12.94 -8.87 -15.44
N SER A 21 -12.71 -8.16 -16.55
CA SER A 21 -13.50 -8.36 -17.78
C SER A 21 -13.31 -9.76 -18.36
N ASP A 22 -12.12 -10.32 -18.17
CA ASP A 22 -11.75 -11.67 -18.62
C ASP A 22 -12.24 -12.76 -17.63
N GLY A 23 -13.00 -12.39 -16.59
CA GLY A 23 -13.62 -13.33 -15.63
C GLY A 23 -12.74 -13.73 -14.46
N TRP A 24 -11.57 -13.11 -14.27
CA TRP A 24 -10.69 -13.39 -13.14
C TRP A 24 -11.16 -12.74 -11.85
N HIS A 25 -10.89 -13.42 -10.73
CA HIS A 25 -11.05 -12.85 -9.40
C HIS A 25 -9.77 -12.14 -8.96
N THR A 26 -9.85 -10.84 -8.70
CA THR A 26 -8.69 -10.01 -8.38
C THR A 26 -8.57 -9.75 -6.89
N VAL A 27 -7.45 -10.19 -6.29
CA VAL A 27 -7.14 -9.95 -4.87
C VAL A 27 -5.93 -9.04 -4.76
N LEU A 28 -6.09 -7.91 -4.08
CA LEU A 28 -5.03 -6.96 -3.79
C LEU A 28 -4.54 -7.12 -2.36
N PHE A 29 -3.24 -7.34 -2.20
CA PHE A 29 -2.55 -7.26 -0.91
C PHE A 29 -1.74 -5.97 -0.86
N TYR A 30 -2.01 -5.13 0.15
CA TYR A 30 -1.28 -3.90 0.39
C TYR A 30 -0.53 -3.98 1.73
N LEU A 31 0.78 -3.71 1.70
CA LEU A 31 1.63 -3.65 2.89
C LEU A 31 1.92 -2.19 3.22
N ALA A 32 1.23 -1.67 4.23
CA ALA A 32 1.34 -0.30 4.70
C ALA A 32 2.44 -0.14 5.75
N LEU A 33 2.93 1.09 5.86
CA LEU A 33 3.81 1.53 6.95
C LEU A 33 3.14 2.68 7.69
N PRO A 34 3.44 2.86 8.99
CA PRO A 34 2.88 3.92 9.82
C PRO A 34 3.24 5.33 9.40
N SER A 35 4.38 5.53 8.73
CA SER A 35 4.83 6.86 8.33
C SER A 35 5.83 6.83 7.19
N VAL A 36 5.95 7.97 6.52
CA VAL A 36 7.00 8.23 5.53
C VAL A 36 8.40 8.07 6.14
N GLU A 37 8.59 8.46 7.41
CA GLU A 37 9.89 8.36 8.09
C GLU A 37 10.33 6.91 8.25
N LEU A 38 9.41 5.99 8.60
CA LEU A 38 9.76 4.57 8.64
C LEU A 38 10.10 4.04 7.24
N SER A 39 9.43 4.52 6.19
CA SER A 39 9.78 4.18 4.81
C SER A 39 11.20 4.63 4.47
N LYS A 40 11.57 5.87 4.80
CA LYS A 40 12.94 6.40 4.62
C LYS A 40 13.97 5.57 5.39
N MET A 41 13.71 5.26 6.66
CA MET A 41 14.61 4.43 7.48
C MET A 41 14.84 3.06 6.85
N ARG A 42 13.78 2.38 6.40
CA ARG A 42 13.90 1.07 5.73
C ARG A 42 14.65 1.14 4.40
N VAL A 43 14.51 2.24 3.65
CA VAL A 43 15.31 2.48 2.44
C VAL A 43 16.78 2.73 2.78
N ALA A 44 17.08 3.51 3.81
CA ALA A 44 18.45 3.75 4.25
C ALA A 44 19.14 2.45 4.71
N GLU A 45 18.46 1.67 5.55
CA GLU A 45 18.98 0.39 6.04
C GLU A 45 19.31 -0.58 4.91
N ARG A 46 18.41 -0.72 3.92
CA ARG A 46 18.69 -1.61 2.78
C ARG A 46 19.82 -1.11 1.89
N VAL A 47 19.99 0.21 1.73
CA VAL A 47 21.10 0.77 0.94
C VAL A 47 22.43 0.44 1.61
N THR A 48 22.51 0.57 2.94
CA THR A 48 23.67 0.13 3.72
C THR A 48 23.97 -1.37 3.51
N ASN A 49 22.92 -2.18 3.33
CA ASN A 49 23.04 -3.62 3.02
C ASN A 49 23.18 -3.95 1.52
N GLY A 50 23.52 -2.97 0.66
CA GLY A 50 23.77 -3.17 -0.78
C GLY A 50 22.52 -3.22 -1.66
N GLY A 51 21.36 -2.81 -1.15
CA GLY A 51 20.09 -2.73 -1.87
C GLY A 51 19.92 -1.46 -2.72
N HIS A 52 18.83 -1.40 -3.48
CA HIS A 52 18.53 -0.26 -4.35
C HIS A 52 18.16 1.01 -3.57
N ASN A 53 18.79 2.12 -3.91
CA ASN A 53 18.46 3.43 -3.36
C ASN A 53 17.22 4.04 -4.05
N ILE A 54 16.34 4.65 -3.27
CA ILE A 54 15.28 5.52 -3.79
C ILE A 54 15.51 6.91 -3.18
N PRO A 55 15.58 7.98 -4.00
CA PRO A 55 15.73 9.34 -3.47
C PRO A 55 14.66 9.68 -2.44
N VAL A 56 15.04 10.34 -1.35
CA VAL A 56 14.13 10.71 -0.26
C VAL A 56 12.93 11.52 -0.76
N SER A 57 13.15 12.47 -1.65
CA SER A 57 12.09 13.28 -2.28
C SER A 57 11.06 12.44 -3.05
N ASP A 58 11.52 11.32 -3.63
CA ASP A 58 10.64 10.38 -4.31
C ASP A 58 9.82 9.57 -3.32
N ILE A 59 10.39 9.19 -2.17
CA ILE A 59 9.67 8.52 -1.08
C ILE A 59 8.58 9.44 -0.55
N GLU A 60 8.94 10.68 -0.20
CA GLU A 60 8.02 11.69 0.35
C GLU A 60 6.84 11.97 -0.58
N ARG A 61 7.11 12.10 -1.88
CA ARG A 61 6.05 12.34 -2.88
C ARG A 61 5.18 11.12 -3.13
N ARG A 62 5.76 9.91 -3.10
CA ARG A 62 5.07 8.67 -3.49
C ARG A 62 4.29 8.05 -2.33
N PHE A 63 4.71 8.25 -1.09
CA PHE A 63 4.10 7.66 0.09
C PHE A 63 2.61 8.05 0.28
N PRO A 64 2.25 9.33 0.48
CA PRO A 64 0.83 9.73 0.64
C PRO A 64 0.01 9.41 -0.62
N ARG A 65 0.63 9.52 -1.81
CA ARG A 65 -0.02 9.16 -3.08
C ARG A 65 -0.37 7.67 -3.17
N SER A 66 0.50 6.79 -2.67
CA SER A 66 0.25 5.35 -2.67
C SER A 66 -0.95 5.00 -1.77
N LEU A 67 -1.03 5.63 -0.59
CA LEU A 67 -2.16 5.47 0.33
C LEU A 67 -3.46 6.02 -0.27
N ARG A 68 -3.44 7.20 -0.90
CA ARG A 68 -4.62 7.73 -1.62
C ARG A 68 -5.08 6.78 -2.71
N ASN A 69 -4.17 6.30 -3.56
CA ASN A 69 -4.53 5.33 -4.59
C ASN A 69 -5.11 4.03 -3.98
N LEU A 70 -4.59 3.56 -2.84
CA LEU A 70 -5.18 2.42 -2.12
C LEU A 70 -6.62 2.72 -1.73
N PHE A 71 -6.85 3.82 -1.01
CA PHE A 71 -8.15 4.14 -0.42
C PHE A 71 -9.20 4.53 -1.45
N GLU A 72 -8.82 5.16 -2.55
CA GLU A 72 -9.74 5.79 -3.51
C GLU A 72 -9.90 4.98 -4.81
N GLU A 73 -8.89 4.22 -5.23
CA GLU A 73 -8.86 3.66 -6.59
C GLU A 73 -8.72 2.13 -6.59
N TYR A 74 -7.69 1.61 -5.93
CA TYR A 74 -7.34 0.20 -5.97
C TYR A 74 -8.32 -0.66 -5.15
N SER A 75 -8.68 -0.22 -3.94
CA SER A 75 -9.59 -0.97 -3.08
C SER A 75 -11.00 -1.14 -3.67
N TYR A 76 -11.43 -0.21 -4.52
CA TYR A 76 -12.72 -0.27 -5.22
C TYR A 76 -12.68 -1.05 -6.52
N ARG A 77 -11.52 -1.15 -7.18
CA ARG A 77 -11.38 -1.92 -8.43
C ARG A 77 -11.11 -3.39 -8.17
N ALA A 78 -10.35 -3.76 -7.15
CA ALA A 78 -10.14 -5.16 -6.79
C ALA A 78 -11.43 -5.82 -6.29
N ASP A 79 -11.62 -7.12 -6.55
CA ASP A 79 -12.74 -7.86 -5.96
C ASP A 79 -12.60 -7.98 -4.45
N HIS A 80 -11.35 -8.17 -3.99
CA HIS A 80 -10.99 -8.20 -2.58
C HIS A 80 -9.68 -7.44 -2.38
N CYS A 81 -9.65 -6.53 -1.42
CA CYS A 81 -8.47 -5.78 -1.02
C CYS A 81 -8.19 -6.04 0.46
N LEU A 82 -6.94 -6.34 0.79
CA LEU A 82 -6.47 -6.58 2.15
C LEU A 82 -5.30 -5.63 2.42
N CYS A 83 -5.44 -4.79 3.45
CA CYS A 83 -4.39 -3.87 3.87
C CYS A 83 -3.81 -4.33 5.20
N PHE A 84 -2.51 -4.54 5.25
CA PHE A 84 -1.78 -4.93 6.44
C PHE A 84 -0.82 -3.84 6.88
N MET A 85 -0.73 -3.57 8.18
CA MET A 85 0.43 -2.87 8.75
C MET A 85 1.62 -3.81 8.73
N ASN A 86 2.77 -3.27 8.33
CA ASN A 86 4.03 -3.99 8.28
C ASN A 86 5.11 -3.25 9.06
N ASP A 87 4.84 -2.82 10.30
CA ASP A 87 5.78 -2.13 11.20
C ASP A 87 6.49 -3.07 12.20
N GLY A 88 5.89 -4.21 12.53
CA GLY A 88 6.46 -5.24 13.40
C GLY A 88 6.97 -6.50 12.70
N SER A 89 7.17 -7.57 13.48
CA SER A 89 7.60 -8.90 12.99
C SER A 89 6.51 -9.67 12.25
N THR A 90 5.23 -9.41 12.57
CA THR A 90 4.07 -10.03 11.93
C THR A 90 3.13 -8.97 11.39
N PRO A 91 2.71 -9.04 10.12
CA PRO A 91 1.76 -8.09 9.57
C PRO A 91 0.39 -8.15 10.26
N ILE A 92 -0.18 -6.99 10.59
CA ILE A 92 -1.49 -6.87 11.24
C ILE A 92 -2.52 -6.43 10.21
N LEU A 93 -3.61 -7.19 10.06
CA LEU A 93 -4.69 -6.82 9.14
C LEU A 93 -5.42 -5.57 9.65
N VAL A 94 -5.35 -4.48 8.89
CA VAL A 94 -5.97 -3.19 9.23
C VAL A 94 -7.42 -3.15 8.76
N PHE A 95 -7.62 -3.46 7.48
CA PHE A 95 -8.93 -3.51 6.88
C PHE A 95 -8.93 -4.51 5.73
N GLU A 96 -10.12 -5.04 5.46
CA GLU A 96 -10.42 -5.68 4.20
C GLU A 96 -11.54 -4.92 3.48
N GLN A 97 -11.55 -4.98 2.16
CA GLN A 97 -12.63 -4.43 1.35
C GLN A 97 -13.03 -5.43 0.27
N LYS A 98 -14.31 -5.78 0.26
CA LYS A 98 -14.93 -6.60 -0.80
C LYS A 98 -15.85 -5.68 -1.59
N ARG A 99 -15.45 -5.36 -2.83
CA ARG A 99 -16.12 -4.36 -3.69
C ARG A 99 -16.27 -3.00 -2.97
N THR A 100 -17.48 -2.66 -2.54
CA THR A 100 -17.80 -1.39 -1.86
C THR A 100 -17.90 -1.53 -0.34
N SER A 101 -17.91 -2.76 0.19
CA SER A 101 -18.00 -3.02 1.63
C SER A 101 -16.59 -3.08 2.22
N ARG A 102 -16.25 -2.09 3.06
CA ARG A 102 -14.99 -2.03 3.79
C ARG A 102 -15.21 -2.41 5.25
N ASN A 103 -14.54 -3.46 5.70
CA ASN A 103 -14.50 -3.89 7.09
C ASN A 103 -13.17 -3.44 7.71
N VAL A 104 -13.23 -2.55 8.70
CA VAL A 104 -12.04 -2.03 9.40
C VAL A 104 -11.84 -2.83 10.68
N LEU A 105 -10.76 -3.60 10.74
CA LEU A 105 -10.44 -4.48 11.88
C LEU A 105 -9.56 -3.77 12.91
N HIS A 106 -8.66 -2.88 12.47
CA HIS A 106 -7.76 -2.14 13.35
C HIS A 106 -7.93 -0.62 13.17
N LYS A 107 -8.81 -0.02 13.98
CA LYS A 107 -9.25 1.38 13.82
C LYS A 107 -8.11 2.40 13.94
N GLU A 108 -7.20 2.22 14.88
CA GLU A 108 -6.11 3.18 15.12
C GLU A 108 -5.17 3.28 13.91
N TYR A 109 -4.65 2.14 13.46
CA TYR A 109 -3.89 2.05 12.22
C TYR A 109 -4.64 2.56 11.01
N TYR A 110 -5.94 2.26 10.89
CA TYR A 110 -6.74 2.80 9.79
C TYR A 110 -6.78 4.33 9.78
N GLN A 111 -7.03 4.97 10.92
CA GLN A 111 -7.05 6.44 11.02
C GLN A 111 -5.68 7.06 10.77
N MET A 112 -4.61 6.43 11.25
CA MET A 112 -3.25 6.86 10.99
C MET A 112 -2.93 6.80 9.49
N LEU A 113 -3.25 5.70 8.81
CA LEU A 113 -3.05 5.58 7.37
C LEU A 113 -3.88 6.60 6.57
N LEU A 114 -5.11 6.89 7.01
CA LEU A 114 -5.92 7.95 6.40
C LEU A 114 -5.24 9.31 6.55
N LYS A 115 -4.75 9.65 7.75
CA LYS A 115 -4.02 10.91 7.98
C LYS A 115 -2.78 11.02 7.08
N GLU A 116 -1.97 9.96 7.02
CA GLU A 116 -0.79 9.89 6.15
C GLU A 116 -1.10 9.90 4.65
N SER A 117 -2.34 9.63 4.25
CA SER A 117 -2.73 9.73 2.84
C SER A 117 -2.92 11.18 2.37
N TYR A 118 -3.23 12.09 3.30
CA TYR A 118 -3.48 13.51 3.04
C TYR A 118 -2.39 14.43 3.60
N SER A 119 -1.25 13.88 4.01
CA SER A 119 -0.05 14.63 4.42
C SER A 119 0.79 15.14 3.25
#